data_AF-A0A923B283-F1
#
_entry.id   AF-A0A923B283-F1
#
_cell.length_a   1.000
_cell.length_b   1.000
_cell.length_c   1.000
_cell.angle_alpha   90.00
_cell.angle_beta   90.00
_cell.angle_gamma   90.00
#
_symmetry.space_group_name_H-M   'P 1'
#
loop_
_entity.id
_entity.type
_entity.pdbx_description
1 polymer ?
#
loop_
_entity_poly.entity_id
_entity_poly.type
_entity_poly.pdbx_seq_one_letter_code
_entity_poly.pdbx_strand_id
1 'polypeptide(L)'
;MSSASTTAAAQEAEVRRMIAQARHRIELPDDDPQVPQSTGWGWLTLSAFCMWAAFAPLDQGWLGWLAFVPVLWLIQRPTLTRPTLVAAYVTSLASQLASLQWMRLGDPAMYIAWLALAAYLACYLPVFMNLTWLAIHRWKVPLLVAAPVVWVALEFAKAHLLTGFAWYLLGHSQYRWLEMIQVSDLGGAYMVSFVVMAGSCAIALASARLWATYQNSRDKSLASRVTNAAHAPRFAWASGNSALMQILVAGLLVTTTLGYGYLRRSQAHFVPGPKMALIQGNYPASLVGKPDDSAPMYVAHVRMTGMAVAHRPDVVVWPETMFRWPLFDVPSDWTDADLKAKRPEIPVSGWRDQTIRKTLIGECQRAGAAMILGLEALVPTDEKILRYNSAAFLRPDVGLAGRYDKMHLVPFGEYLPLAQSIPALRYFLPRQLQDGFGLDEGASASVFEYGKWRMVPVICFEDTVPHLVRDVVGSVSDRERGRQVDVIVNLSNDGWFHGSSELEQHLITAAFRAVETRTPIVRAVNTGISAFVDGDGAILEPEVYLDGDRKGRTSPREPKTGAWLKQVSSAQIRTVPLDDRTSVYVRYGDWFTALCSLLVGTLLAAEAIRRIQARWKLKTAIIKSEPMQN
;
A
#
# COMPACT_ATOMS: atom_id res chain seq x y z
N MET A 1 72.23 -1.99 25.57
CA MET A 1 70.92 -1.33 25.33
C MET A 1 70.25 -1.72 24.00
N SER A 2 70.70 -2.74 23.23
CA SER A 2 70.08 -3.07 21.92
C SER A 2 69.34 -4.41 21.84
N SER A 3 69.24 -5.21 22.92
CA SER A 3 68.49 -6.48 22.91
C SER A 3 67.07 -6.37 23.46
N ALA A 4 66.75 -5.31 24.22
CA ALA A 4 65.42 -5.11 24.81
C ALA A 4 64.40 -4.50 23.83
N SER A 5 64.87 -3.70 22.84
CA SER A 5 63.97 -3.05 21.87
C SER A 5 63.46 -3.99 20.78
N THR A 6 64.21 -5.05 20.47
CA THR A 6 63.85 -6.04 19.45
C THR A 6 62.74 -6.98 19.91
N THR A 7 62.73 -7.34 21.21
CA THR A 7 61.67 -8.16 21.83
C THR A 7 60.35 -7.40 21.99
N ALA A 8 60.40 -6.11 22.32
CA ALA A 8 59.20 -5.27 22.45
C ALA A 8 58.50 -5.08 21.09
N ALA A 9 59.27 -4.84 20.02
CA ALA A 9 58.73 -4.70 18.67
C ALA A 9 58.11 -6.01 18.14
N ALA A 10 58.70 -7.16 18.49
CA ALA A 10 58.16 -8.48 18.13
C ALA A 10 56.85 -8.79 18.86
N GLN A 11 56.77 -8.50 20.17
CA GLN A 11 55.53 -8.63 20.94
C GLN A 11 54.44 -7.68 20.45
N GLU A 12 54.77 -6.44 20.11
CA GLU A 12 53.78 -5.49 19.57
C GLU A 12 53.25 -5.95 18.19
N ALA A 13 54.12 -6.50 17.34
CA ALA A 13 53.71 -7.07 16.05
C ALA A 13 52.82 -8.31 16.22
N GLU A 14 53.08 -9.14 17.22
CA GLU A 14 52.29 -10.33 17.54
C GLU A 14 50.93 -9.97 18.14
N VAL A 15 50.86 -9.00 19.05
CA VAL A 15 49.61 -8.45 19.59
C VAL A 15 48.79 -7.79 18.49
N ARG A 16 49.41 -7.01 17.58
CA ARG A 16 48.71 -6.45 16.40
C ARG A 16 48.18 -7.55 15.48
N ARG A 17 48.91 -8.64 15.28
CA ARG A 17 48.43 -9.83 14.54
C ARG A 17 47.26 -10.52 15.23
N MET A 18 47.32 -10.69 16.56
CA MET A 18 46.23 -11.28 17.34
C MET A 18 44.98 -10.39 17.33
N ILE A 19 45.13 -9.07 17.45
CA ILE A 19 44.03 -8.10 17.34
C ILE A 19 43.46 -8.12 15.91
N ALA A 20 44.30 -8.21 14.87
CA ALA A 20 43.86 -8.32 13.48
C ALA A 20 43.12 -9.64 13.22
N GLN A 21 43.61 -10.78 13.72
CA GLN A 21 42.94 -12.07 13.61
C GLN A 21 41.67 -12.13 14.44
N ALA A 22 41.64 -11.51 15.61
CA ALA A 22 40.43 -11.42 16.43
C ALA A 22 39.40 -10.49 15.77
N ARG A 23 39.80 -9.34 15.21
CA ARG A 23 38.93 -8.49 14.37
C ARG A 23 38.39 -9.27 13.17
N HIS A 24 39.24 -10.02 12.47
CA HIS A 24 38.85 -10.86 11.35
C HIS A 24 37.85 -11.96 11.75
N ARG A 25 37.98 -12.55 12.95
CA ARG A 25 37.04 -13.56 13.49
C ARG A 25 35.71 -12.97 13.99
N ILE A 26 35.66 -11.70 14.35
CA ILE A 26 34.42 -11.02 14.77
C ILE A 26 33.65 -10.47 13.57
N GLU A 27 34.37 -10.02 12.54
CA GLU A 27 33.77 -9.27 11.44
C GLU A 27 33.21 -10.18 10.35
N LEU A 28 33.70 -11.41 10.14
CA LEU A 28 33.15 -12.33 9.13
C LEU A 28 33.31 -13.81 9.54
N PRO A 29 32.31 -14.69 9.29
CA PRO A 29 32.52 -16.14 9.35
C PRO A 29 33.36 -16.55 8.13
N ASP A 30 34.33 -17.44 8.35
CA ASP A 30 35.24 -18.08 7.38
C ASP A 30 34.83 -17.94 5.91
N ASP A 31 35.38 -16.91 5.23
CA ASP A 31 35.41 -16.85 3.77
C ASP A 31 36.49 -17.83 3.29
N ASP A 32 36.07 -19.02 2.85
CA ASP A 32 36.92 -19.90 2.06
C ASP A 32 37.17 -19.23 0.68
N PRO A 33 38.41 -18.84 0.32
CA PRO A 33 38.65 -17.91 -0.79
C PRO A 33 38.48 -18.47 -2.23
N GLN A 34 37.89 -19.65 -2.46
CA GLN A 34 38.11 -20.37 -3.73
C GLN A 34 36.93 -20.54 -4.70
N VAL A 35 35.76 -19.93 -4.49
CA VAL A 35 34.70 -19.95 -5.53
C VAL A 35 34.11 -18.55 -5.75
N PRO A 36 34.26 -17.95 -6.95
CA PRO A 36 33.55 -16.72 -7.31
C PRO A 36 32.04 -16.96 -7.19
N GLN A 37 31.43 -16.53 -6.10
CA GLN A 37 29.98 -16.60 -5.96
C GLN A 37 29.36 -15.59 -6.91
N SER A 38 28.61 -16.07 -7.90
CA SER A 38 27.81 -15.21 -8.79
C SER A 38 27.02 -14.22 -7.93
N THR A 39 27.15 -12.93 -8.25
CA THR A 39 26.48 -11.81 -7.60
C THR A 39 24.95 -11.96 -7.57
N GLY A 40 24.40 -12.81 -8.44
CA GLY A 40 22.99 -13.17 -8.46
C GLY A 40 22.13 -12.28 -9.34
N TRP A 41 22.72 -11.42 -10.19
CA TRP A 41 22.00 -10.51 -11.08
C TRP A 41 20.86 -11.19 -11.85
N GLY A 42 21.12 -12.33 -12.49
CA GLY A 42 20.07 -13.05 -13.25
C GLY A 42 18.88 -13.47 -12.38
N TRP A 43 19.14 -13.96 -11.16
CA TRP A 43 18.10 -14.36 -10.21
C TRP A 43 17.30 -13.15 -9.69
N LEU A 44 17.99 -12.06 -9.36
CA LEU A 44 17.37 -10.82 -8.91
C LEU A 44 16.52 -10.19 -10.02
N THR A 45 17.00 -10.19 -11.27
CA THR A 45 16.26 -9.66 -12.41
C THR A 45 15.02 -10.50 -12.72
N LEU A 46 15.13 -11.83 -12.63
CA LEU A 46 13.98 -12.72 -12.78
C LEU A 46 12.93 -12.45 -11.69
N SER A 47 13.36 -12.29 -10.45
CA SER A 47 12.48 -11.94 -9.32
C SER A 47 11.76 -10.61 -9.56
N ALA A 48 12.49 -9.57 -9.95
CA ALA A 48 11.95 -8.26 -10.28
C ALA A 48 10.93 -8.31 -11.43
N PHE A 49 11.22 -9.08 -12.49
CA PHE A 49 10.30 -9.26 -13.60
C PHE A 49 9.02 -9.97 -13.19
N CYS A 50 9.12 -11.08 -12.44
CA CYS A 50 7.96 -11.80 -11.93
C CYS A 50 7.11 -10.91 -11.01
N MET A 51 7.73 -10.11 -10.15
CA MET A 51 7.01 -9.17 -9.28
C MET A 51 6.27 -8.12 -10.11
N TRP A 52 6.93 -7.48 -11.09
CA TRP A 52 6.28 -6.50 -11.97
C TRP A 52 5.12 -7.12 -12.78
N ALA A 53 5.33 -8.31 -13.34
CA ALA A 53 4.35 -9.01 -14.16
C ALA A 53 3.13 -9.53 -13.37
N ALA A 54 3.27 -9.69 -12.05
CA ALA A 54 2.17 -10.06 -11.16
C ALA A 54 1.11 -8.95 -11.01
N PHE A 55 1.45 -7.72 -11.39
CA PHE A 55 0.55 -6.56 -11.34
C PHE A 55 0.23 -6.04 -12.74
N ALA A 56 -0.71 -5.09 -12.81
CA ALA A 56 -1.05 -4.40 -14.04
C ALA A 56 0.22 -3.73 -14.64
N PRO A 57 0.42 -3.80 -15.96
CA PRO A 57 -0.57 -4.16 -16.97
C PRO A 57 -0.69 -5.66 -17.30
N LEU A 58 0.28 -6.50 -16.90
CA LEU A 58 0.24 -7.94 -17.23
C LEU A 58 -0.75 -8.71 -16.36
N ASP A 59 -0.86 -8.31 -15.09
CA ASP A 59 -1.85 -8.77 -14.13
C ASP A 59 -1.88 -10.30 -13.96
N GLN A 60 -0.68 -10.92 -13.96
CA GLN A 60 -0.49 -12.35 -13.85
C GLN A 60 -0.25 -12.76 -12.39
N GLY A 61 -1.29 -12.69 -11.56
CA GLY A 61 -1.20 -12.89 -10.10
C GLY A 61 -0.48 -14.18 -9.64
N TRP A 62 -0.52 -15.25 -10.44
CA TRP A 62 0.20 -16.50 -10.15
C TRP A 62 1.73 -16.33 -10.09
N LEU A 63 2.29 -15.32 -10.79
CA LEU A 63 3.71 -14.99 -10.71
C LEU A 63 4.12 -14.46 -9.33
N GLY A 64 3.19 -13.93 -8.53
CA GLY A 64 3.46 -13.52 -7.15
C GLY A 64 4.03 -14.66 -6.29
N TRP A 65 3.57 -15.89 -6.51
CA TRP A 65 4.06 -17.09 -5.82
C TRP A 65 5.49 -17.48 -6.23
N LEU A 66 5.92 -17.08 -7.43
CA LEU A 66 7.25 -17.38 -7.97
C LEU A 66 8.23 -16.23 -7.79
N ALA A 67 7.74 -15.00 -7.60
CA ALA A 67 8.54 -13.78 -7.61
C ALA A 67 9.71 -13.84 -6.63
N PHE A 68 9.53 -14.40 -5.44
CA PHE A 68 10.59 -14.49 -4.43
C PHE A 68 11.43 -15.76 -4.48
N VAL A 69 11.08 -16.76 -5.28
CA VAL A 69 11.82 -18.03 -5.35
C VAL A 69 13.31 -17.82 -5.67
N PRO A 70 13.70 -17.01 -6.68
CA PRO A 70 15.11 -16.73 -6.96
C PRO A 70 15.85 -16.01 -5.83
N VAL A 71 15.18 -15.08 -5.15
CA VAL A 71 15.76 -14.33 -4.01
C VAL A 71 15.96 -15.26 -2.81
N LEU A 72 14.99 -16.13 -2.53
CA LEU A 72 15.07 -17.13 -1.46
C LEU A 72 16.19 -18.14 -1.71
N TRP A 73 16.50 -18.47 -2.96
CA TRP A 73 17.69 -19.26 -3.30
C TRP A 73 19.00 -18.54 -2.92
N LEU A 74 19.10 -17.23 -3.18
CA LEU A 74 20.26 -16.43 -2.78
C LEU A 74 20.39 -16.34 -1.25
N ILE A 75 19.27 -16.12 -0.54
CA ILE A 75 19.23 -16.05 0.93
C ILE A 75 19.67 -17.38 1.58
N GLN A 76 19.31 -18.52 0.99
CA GLN A 76 19.68 -19.84 1.50
C GLN A 76 21.17 -20.17 1.38
N ARG A 77 21.96 -19.39 0.61
CA ARG A 77 23.42 -19.58 0.50
C ARG A 77 24.11 -19.27 1.84
N PRO A 78 25.24 -19.93 2.17
CA PRO A 78 25.92 -19.75 3.46
C PRO A 78 26.36 -18.30 3.73
N THR A 79 26.71 -17.57 2.67
CA THR A 79 27.23 -16.21 2.73
C THR A 79 26.38 -15.29 1.86
N LEU A 80 26.01 -14.13 2.41
CA LEU A 80 25.37 -13.05 1.67
C LEU A 80 26.34 -11.88 1.57
N THR A 81 26.90 -11.68 0.38
CA THR A 81 27.97 -10.70 0.17
C THR A 81 27.42 -9.29 -0.05
N ARG A 82 28.24 -8.27 0.26
CA ARG A 82 27.89 -6.86 -0.02
C ARG A 82 27.57 -6.63 -1.51
N PRO A 83 28.33 -7.15 -2.49
CA PRO A 83 27.97 -7.05 -3.90
C PRO A 83 26.57 -7.60 -4.24
N THR A 84 26.15 -8.71 -3.63
CA THR A 84 24.80 -9.26 -3.84
C THR A 84 23.72 -8.34 -3.27
N LEU A 85 23.94 -7.74 -2.09
CA LEU A 85 23.00 -6.75 -1.52
C LEU A 85 22.92 -5.48 -2.36
N VAL A 86 24.05 -5.01 -2.91
CA VAL A 86 24.07 -3.86 -3.84
C VAL A 86 23.35 -4.22 -5.14
N ALA A 87 23.58 -5.41 -5.68
CA ALA A 87 22.84 -5.89 -6.85
C ALA A 87 21.34 -5.95 -6.59
N ALA A 88 20.93 -6.44 -5.40
CA ALA A 88 19.54 -6.47 -4.99
C ALA A 88 18.93 -5.06 -4.93
N TYR A 89 19.65 -4.08 -4.37
CA TYR A 89 19.22 -2.68 -4.37
C TYR A 89 19.07 -2.13 -5.78
N VAL A 90 20.07 -2.29 -6.65
CA VAL A 90 20.06 -1.73 -8.02
C VAL A 90 18.96 -2.37 -8.87
N THR A 91 18.80 -3.70 -8.81
CA THR A 91 17.71 -4.39 -9.50
C THR A 91 16.35 -3.99 -8.96
N SER A 92 16.21 -3.88 -7.63
CA SER A 92 14.97 -3.39 -7.02
C SER A 92 14.69 -1.95 -7.46
N LEU A 93 15.68 -1.07 -7.51
CA LEU A 93 15.52 0.31 -7.97
C LEU A 93 15.01 0.35 -9.41
N ALA A 94 15.62 -0.41 -10.32
CA ALA A 94 15.15 -0.50 -11.70
C ALA A 94 13.69 -0.99 -11.79
N SER A 95 13.33 -1.98 -10.96
CA SER A 95 11.96 -2.52 -10.89
C SER A 95 10.95 -1.52 -10.31
N GLN A 96 11.32 -0.78 -9.26
CA GLN A 96 10.46 0.24 -8.65
C GLN A 96 10.27 1.42 -9.61
N LEU A 97 11.32 1.83 -10.33
CA LEU A 97 11.19 2.83 -11.39
C LEU A 97 10.20 2.36 -12.46
N ALA A 98 10.34 1.14 -12.96
CA ALA A 98 9.41 0.59 -13.95
C ALA A 98 7.96 0.47 -13.43
N SER A 99 7.79 0.06 -12.18
CA SER A 99 6.45 -0.13 -11.58
C SER A 99 5.75 1.21 -11.31
N LEU A 100 6.50 2.22 -10.88
CA LEU A 100 6.00 3.56 -10.54
C LEU A 100 6.05 4.55 -11.70
N GLN A 101 6.37 4.09 -12.92
CA GLN A 101 6.51 5.00 -14.07
C GLN A 101 5.25 5.80 -14.40
N TRP A 102 4.07 5.38 -13.92
CA TRP A 102 2.85 6.14 -14.02
C TRP A 102 2.90 7.49 -13.28
N MET A 103 3.73 7.64 -12.24
CA MET A 103 3.87 8.91 -11.50
C MET A 103 4.36 10.05 -12.40
N ARG A 104 5.13 9.74 -13.45
CA ARG A 104 5.63 10.75 -14.41
C ARG A 104 4.51 11.42 -15.21
N LEU A 105 3.32 10.82 -15.25
CA LEU A 105 2.18 11.30 -16.03
C LEU A 105 1.39 12.40 -15.30
N GLY A 106 1.46 12.45 -13.96
CA GLY A 106 0.67 13.38 -13.16
C GLY A 106 1.10 14.83 -13.35
N ASP A 107 2.36 15.15 -13.05
CA ASP A 107 2.92 16.49 -13.22
C ASP A 107 4.44 16.43 -13.44
N PRO A 108 5.07 17.36 -14.19
CA PRO A 108 6.53 17.42 -14.30
C PRO A 108 7.28 17.45 -12.96
N ALA A 109 6.71 18.02 -11.90
CA ALA A 109 7.30 18.01 -10.56
C ALA A 109 7.36 16.60 -9.93
N MET A 110 6.48 15.68 -10.35
CA MET A 110 6.43 14.31 -9.82
C MET A 110 7.63 13.45 -10.25
N TYR A 111 8.45 13.86 -11.21
CA TYR A 111 9.66 13.12 -11.57
C TYR A 111 10.64 13.00 -10.40
N ILE A 112 10.80 14.06 -9.60
CA ILE A 112 11.68 14.04 -8.42
C ILE A 112 11.09 13.10 -7.36
N ALA A 113 9.78 13.21 -7.10
CA ALA A 113 9.07 12.34 -6.16
C ALA A 113 9.13 10.87 -6.59
N TRP A 114 9.00 10.58 -7.89
CA TRP A 114 9.11 9.23 -8.44
C TRP A 114 10.50 8.63 -8.22
N LEU A 115 11.57 9.36 -8.55
CA LEU A 115 12.95 8.90 -8.33
C LEU A 115 13.24 8.67 -6.84
N ALA A 116 12.82 9.60 -5.99
CA ALA A 116 13.01 9.52 -4.54
C ALA A 116 12.23 8.34 -3.93
N LEU A 117 10.97 8.17 -4.31
CA LEU A 117 10.12 7.07 -3.85
C LEU A 117 10.68 5.73 -4.31
N ALA A 118 11.09 5.60 -5.57
CA ALA A 118 11.70 4.38 -6.09
C ALA A 118 13.01 4.02 -5.35
N ALA A 119 13.86 5.01 -5.06
CA ALA A 119 15.08 4.81 -4.25
C ALA A 119 14.77 4.36 -2.82
N TYR A 120 13.78 4.97 -2.17
CA TYR A 120 13.31 4.58 -0.85
C TYR A 120 12.77 3.13 -0.85
N LEU A 121 11.88 2.80 -1.78
CA LEU A 121 11.28 1.46 -1.88
C LEU A 121 12.30 0.38 -2.25
N ALA A 122 13.35 0.73 -3.01
CA ALA A 122 14.42 -0.19 -3.37
C ALA A 122 15.23 -0.70 -2.18
N CYS A 123 15.21 0.00 -1.04
CA CYS A 123 15.87 -0.44 0.20
C CYS A 123 15.22 -1.69 0.82
N TYR A 124 13.94 -1.95 0.55
CA TYR A 124 13.19 -3.01 1.22
C TYR A 124 13.69 -4.41 0.85
N LEU A 125 14.06 -4.66 -0.41
CA LEU A 125 14.57 -5.95 -0.86
C LEU A 125 15.90 -6.36 -0.19
N PRO A 126 16.98 -5.53 -0.19
CA PRO A 126 18.21 -5.89 0.49
C PRO A 126 18.04 -6.00 2.02
N VAL A 127 17.17 -5.19 2.63
CA VAL A 127 16.83 -5.34 4.06
C VAL A 127 16.13 -6.68 4.32
N PHE A 128 15.15 -7.04 3.50
CA PHE A 128 14.49 -8.35 3.55
C PHE A 128 15.49 -9.50 3.44
N MET A 129 16.38 -9.43 2.45
CA MET A 129 17.41 -10.46 2.24
C MET A 129 18.34 -10.58 3.45
N ASN A 130 18.80 -9.46 4.01
CA ASN A 130 19.72 -9.47 5.14
C ASN A 130 19.07 -9.99 6.42
N LEU A 131 17.86 -9.52 6.76
CA LEU A 131 17.13 -9.94 7.96
C LEU A 131 16.74 -11.42 7.90
N THR A 132 16.25 -11.88 6.74
CA THR A 132 15.92 -13.30 6.54
C THR A 132 17.17 -14.16 6.60
N TRP A 133 18.27 -13.75 5.94
CA TRP A 133 19.55 -14.46 6.01
C TRP A 133 20.07 -14.57 7.45
N LEU A 134 19.99 -13.48 8.22
CA LEU A 134 20.37 -13.44 9.62
C LEU A 134 19.54 -14.45 10.44
N ALA A 135 18.22 -14.43 10.27
CA ALA A 135 17.31 -15.34 10.96
C ALA A 135 17.65 -16.82 10.68
N ILE A 136 17.81 -17.19 9.40
CA ILE A 136 17.99 -18.61 9.04
C ILE A 136 19.40 -19.14 9.36
N HIS A 137 20.45 -18.34 9.16
CA HIS A 137 21.84 -18.83 9.28
C HIS A 137 22.43 -18.61 10.66
N ARG A 138 22.15 -17.47 11.30
CA ARG A 138 22.68 -17.17 12.64
C ARG A 138 21.77 -17.71 13.73
N TRP A 139 20.46 -17.51 13.60
CA TRP A 139 19.48 -17.89 14.63
C TRP A 139 18.77 -19.21 14.36
N LYS A 140 19.06 -19.87 13.24
CA LYS A 140 18.50 -21.17 12.86
C LYS A 140 16.96 -21.17 12.89
N VAL A 141 16.35 -20.05 12.51
CA VAL A 141 14.91 -19.97 12.28
C VAL A 141 14.58 -20.68 10.96
N PRO A 142 13.53 -21.51 10.87
CA PRO A 142 13.11 -22.11 9.59
C PRO A 142 12.75 -21.05 8.55
N LEU A 143 13.07 -21.31 7.28
CA LEU A 143 12.80 -20.37 6.17
C LEU A 143 11.31 -19.99 6.09
N LEU A 144 10.42 -20.96 6.29
CA LEU A 144 8.96 -20.78 6.27
C LEU A 144 8.45 -19.81 7.36
N VAL A 145 9.20 -19.64 8.44
CA VAL A 145 8.86 -18.67 9.49
C VAL A 145 9.56 -17.33 9.21
N ALA A 146 10.86 -17.36 8.94
CA ALA A 146 11.68 -16.17 8.78
C ALA A 146 11.21 -15.27 7.63
N ALA A 147 11.05 -15.82 6.41
CA ALA A 147 10.77 -15.01 5.24
C ALA A 147 9.37 -14.36 5.28
N PRO A 148 8.26 -15.08 5.55
CA PRO A 148 6.94 -14.45 5.65
C PRO A 148 6.83 -13.39 6.75
N VAL A 149 7.39 -13.65 7.94
CA VAL A 149 7.38 -12.70 9.06
C VAL A 149 8.16 -11.43 8.72
N VAL A 150 9.37 -11.55 8.18
CA VAL A 150 10.18 -10.40 7.79
C VAL A 150 9.51 -9.62 6.67
N TRP A 151 8.95 -10.31 5.66
CA TRP A 151 8.28 -9.64 4.55
C TRP A 151 7.06 -8.83 5.00
N VAL A 152 6.20 -9.40 5.84
CA VAL A 152 5.02 -8.72 6.36
C VAL A 152 5.40 -7.54 7.26
N ALA A 153 6.40 -7.69 8.14
CA ALA A 153 6.88 -6.58 8.96
C ALA A 153 7.40 -5.42 8.10
N LEU A 154 8.06 -5.73 6.98
CA LEU A 154 8.55 -4.74 6.03
C LEU A 154 7.42 -4.10 5.21
N GLU A 155 6.42 -4.85 4.77
CA GLU A 155 5.22 -4.28 4.13
C GLU A 155 4.44 -3.37 5.08
N PHE A 156 4.37 -3.73 6.36
CA PHE A 156 3.77 -2.90 7.40
C PHE A 156 4.58 -1.62 7.62
N ALA A 157 5.91 -1.73 7.73
CA ALA A 157 6.78 -0.55 7.81
C ALA A 157 6.63 0.35 6.57
N LYS A 158 6.55 -0.23 5.37
CA LYS A 158 6.30 0.49 4.11
C LYS A 158 5.00 1.29 4.15
N ALA A 159 3.96 0.75 4.78
CA ALA A 159 2.65 1.39 4.89
C ALA A 159 2.59 2.52 5.95
N HIS A 160 3.62 2.72 6.78
CA HIS A 160 3.59 3.70 7.88
C HIS A 160 4.78 4.68 7.87
N LEU A 161 5.95 4.24 7.43
CA LEU A 161 7.15 5.08 7.40
C LEU A 161 7.03 6.15 6.31
N LEU A 162 7.45 7.37 6.65
CA LEU A 162 7.45 8.54 5.76
C LEU A 162 6.07 8.75 5.10
N THR A 163 5.01 8.79 5.92
CA THR A 163 3.58 8.95 5.52
C THR A 163 2.91 7.68 4.98
N GLY A 164 3.71 6.69 4.58
CA GLY A 164 3.22 5.38 4.18
C GLY A 164 2.93 5.23 2.68
N PHE A 165 3.23 4.06 2.13
CA PHE A 165 2.95 3.71 0.73
C PHE A 165 2.53 2.24 0.64
N ALA A 166 1.27 1.94 0.99
CA ALA A 166 0.70 0.59 0.99
C ALA A 166 0.30 0.08 -0.41
N TRP A 167 1.02 0.51 -1.44
CA TRP A 167 0.82 0.09 -2.83
C TRP A 167 1.67 -1.13 -3.17
N TYR A 168 1.24 -1.95 -4.12
CA TYR A 168 1.97 -3.15 -4.57
C TYR A 168 2.38 -4.10 -3.42
N LEU A 169 1.46 -4.34 -2.48
CA LEU A 169 1.65 -5.43 -1.51
C LEU A 169 1.62 -6.76 -2.26
N LEU A 170 2.42 -7.73 -1.84
CA LEU A 170 2.45 -9.06 -2.46
C LEU A 170 1.06 -9.68 -2.48
N GLY A 171 0.27 -9.47 -1.41
CA GLY A 171 -1.12 -9.90 -1.33
C GLY A 171 -2.03 -9.31 -2.41
N HIS A 172 -1.80 -8.06 -2.84
CA HIS A 172 -2.61 -7.41 -3.87
C HIS A 172 -2.58 -8.15 -5.22
N SER A 173 -1.50 -8.90 -5.50
CA SER A 173 -1.43 -9.74 -6.72
C SER A 173 -2.48 -10.86 -6.75
N GLN A 174 -3.14 -11.16 -5.62
CA GLN A 174 -4.11 -12.25 -5.49
C GLN A 174 -5.57 -11.77 -5.53
N TYR A 175 -5.86 -10.50 -5.83
CA TYR A 175 -7.21 -9.92 -5.77
C TYR A 175 -8.28 -10.68 -6.56
N ARG A 176 -7.91 -11.39 -7.64
CA ARG A 176 -8.82 -12.23 -8.44
C ARG A 176 -9.21 -13.54 -7.76
N TRP A 177 -8.40 -14.01 -6.81
CA TRP A 177 -8.65 -15.26 -6.10
C TRP A 177 -9.45 -14.96 -4.84
N LEU A 178 -10.76 -14.86 -5.00
CA LEU A 178 -11.67 -14.41 -3.94
C LEU A 178 -11.53 -15.25 -2.67
N GLU A 179 -11.37 -16.58 -2.77
CA GLU A 179 -11.15 -17.45 -1.60
C GLU A 179 -9.86 -17.10 -0.86
N MET A 180 -8.77 -16.79 -1.57
CA MET A 180 -7.48 -16.46 -0.96
C MET A 180 -7.55 -15.14 -0.18
N ILE A 181 -8.19 -14.12 -0.74
CA ILE A 181 -8.20 -12.78 -0.14
C ILE A 181 -9.09 -12.66 1.09
N GLN A 182 -9.99 -13.62 1.36
CA GLN A 182 -10.90 -13.58 2.50
C GLN A 182 -10.19 -13.47 3.84
N VAL A 183 -8.97 -14.01 3.95
CA VAL A 183 -8.13 -13.92 5.16
C VAL A 183 -7.74 -12.48 5.52
N SER A 184 -7.98 -11.52 4.61
CA SER A 184 -7.79 -10.09 4.89
C SER A 184 -8.73 -9.56 5.97
N ASP A 185 -9.88 -10.21 6.20
CA ASP A 185 -10.76 -9.87 7.32
C ASP A 185 -10.20 -10.27 8.70
N LEU A 186 -9.09 -11.02 8.73
CA LEU A 186 -8.38 -11.40 9.96
C LEU A 186 -7.22 -10.45 10.28
N GLY A 187 -6.39 -10.13 9.29
CA GLY A 187 -5.13 -9.41 9.51
C GLY A 187 -4.72 -8.47 8.38
N GLY A 188 -5.68 -8.01 7.57
CA GLY A 188 -5.42 -7.15 6.42
C GLY A 188 -4.85 -7.91 5.21
N ALA A 189 -4.62 -7.18 4.11
CA ALA A 189 -3.92 -7.68 2.91
C ALA A 189 -2.56 -8.32 3.23
N TYR A 190 -1.94 -7.94 4.35
CA TYR A 190 -0.68 -8.49 4.86
C TYR A 190 -0.75 -10.00 5.14
N MET A 191 -1.90 -10.52 5.56
CA MET A 191 -2.06 -11.95 5.82
C MET A 191 -2.07 -12.75 4.51
N VAL A 192 -2.56 -12.16 3.42
CA VAL A 192 -2.41 -12.73 2.06
C VAL A 192 -0.95 -12.71 1.64
N SER A 193 -0.23 -11.58 1.84
CA SER A 193 1.22 -11.51 1.57
C SER A 193 2.01 -12.59 2.32
N PHE A 194 1.63 -12.87 3.58
CA PHE A 194 2.23 -13.93 4.39
C PHE A 194 2.08 -15.30 3.71
N VAL A 195 0.86 -15.65 3.31
CA VAL A 195 0.54 -16.95 2.69
C VAL A 195 1.23 -17.10 1.33
N VAL A 196 1.26 -16.04 0.51
CA VAL A 196 1.98 -16.05 -0.78
C VAL A 196 3.48 -16.25 -0.57
N MET A 197 4.10 -15.51 0.36
CA MET A 197 5.51 -15.68 0.69
C MET A 197 5.82 -17.08 1.25
N ALA A 198 4.92 -17.65 2.06
CA ALA A 198 5.05 -19.01 2.57
C ALA A 198 5.00 -20.05 1.42
N GLY A 199 4.13 -19.84 0.43
CA GLY A 199 4.12 -20.61 -0.81
C GLY A 199 5.41 -20.46 -1.61
N SER A 200 5.94 -19.25 -1.76
CA SER A 200 7.25 -19.02 -2.38
C SER A 200 8.37 -19.77 -1.64
N CYS A 201 8.33 -19.84 -0.31
CA CYS A 201 9.26 -20.63 0.48
C CYS A 201 9.15 -22.13 0.18
N ALA A 202 7.94 -22.67 0.09
CA ALA A 202 7.72 -24.07 -0.26
C ALA A 202 8.29 -24.40 -1.64
N ILE A 203 8.03 -23.54 -2.64
CA ILE A 203 8.54 -23.71 -4.01
C ILE A 203 10.07 -23.60 -4.02
N ALA A 204 10.65 -22.65 -3.28
CA ALA A 204 12.10 -22.50 -3.16
C ALA A 204 12.76 -23.74 -2.54
N LEU A 205 12.18 -24.30 -1.47
CA LEU A 205 12.69 -25.51 -0.82
C LEU A 205 12.54 -26.75 -1.71
N ALA A 206 11.39 -26.91 -2.37
CA ALA A 206 11.13 -28.02 -3.28
C ALA A 206 12.08 -28.00 -4.48
N SER A 207 12.24 -26.83 -5.11
CA SER A 207 13.15 -26.65 -6.25
C SER A 207 14.62 -26.83 -5.85
N ALA A 208 15.05 -26.34 -4.68
CA ALA A 208 16.40 -26.57 -4.16
C ALA A 208 16.69 -28.06 -3.90
N ARG A 209 15.71 -28.83 -3.40
CA ARG A 209 15.82 -30.29 -3.22
C ARG A 209 15.95 -31.04 -4.53
N LEU A 210 15.09 -30.71 -5.50
CA LEU A 210 15.13 -31.30 -6.84
C LEU A 210 16.48 -31.03 -7.51
N TRP A 211 16.98 -29.79 -7.39
CA TRP A 211 18.29 -29.39 -7.89
C TRP A 211 19.42 -30.20 -7.25
N ALA A 212 19.44 -30.34 -5.92
CA ALA A 212 20.43 -31.14 -5.22
C ALA A 212 20.39 -32.63 -5.62
N THR A 213 19.20 -33.19 -5.78
CA THR A 213 19.00 -34.58 -6.23
C THR A 213 19.49 -34.78 -7.66
N TYR A 214 19.17 -33.84 -8.55
CA TYR A 214 19.62 -33.84 -9.94
C TYR A 214 21.14 -33.78 -10.05
N GLN A 215 21.80 -32.89 -9.30
CA GLN A 215 23.26 -32.83 -9.26
C GLN A 215 23.88 -34.15 -8.79
N ASN A 216 23.35 -34.74 -7.70
CA ASN A 216 23.82 -36.03 -7.18
C ASN A 216 23.62 -37.21 -8.16
N SER A 217 22.59 -37.14 -9.03
CA SER A 217 22.31 -38.16 -10.05
C SER A 217 23.22 -38.08 -11.27
N ARG A 218 23.71 -36.87 -11.60
CA ARG A 218 24.59 -36.63 -12.74
C ARG A 218 26.05 -36.97 -12.44
N ASP A 219 26.41 -36.99 -11.16
CA ASP A 219 27.74 -37.32 -10.67
C ASP A 219 27.93 -38.85 -10.53
N LYS A 220 28.51 -39.46 -11.57
CA LYS A 220 28.73 -40.91 -11.67
C LYS A 220 30.03 -41.41 -11.01
N SER A 221 30.96 -40.53 -10.62
CA SER A 221 32.25 -40.89 -10.02
C SER A 221 32.26 -40.61 -8.50
N LEU A 222 32.80 -41.54 -7.71
CA LEU A 222 32.96 -41.36 -6.25
C LEU A 222 33.88 -40.17 -5.93
N ALA A 223 34.92 -39.95 -6.75
CA ALA A 223 35.85 -38.83 -6.61
C ALA A 223 35.19 -37.50 -6.97
N SER A 224 34.33 -37.47 -7.99
CA SER A 224 33.57 -36.27 -8.34
C SER A 224 32.46 -35.96 -7.34
N ARG A 225 31.87 -36.98 -6.70
CA ARG A 225 30.92 -36.79 -5.58
C ARG A 225 31.57 -36.12 -4.36
N VAL A 226 32.82 -36.46 -4.02
CA VAL A 226 33.52 -35.84 -2.88
C VAL A 226 33.93 -34.40 -3.21
N THR A 227 34.42 -34.14 -4.43
CA THR A 227 34.81 -32.79 -4.85
C THR A 227 33.60 -31.89 -5.13
N ASN A 228 32.55 -32.36 -5.80
CA ASN A 228 31.32 -31.60 -6.04
C ASN A 228 30.47 -31.45 -4.77
N ALA A 229 30.49 -32.36 -3.80
CA ALA A 229 29.84 -32.13 -2.51
C ALA A 229 30.47 -30.98 -1.71
N ALA A 230 31.74 -30.65 -1.97
CA ALA A 230 32.40 -29.47 -1.42
C ALA A 230 32.00 -28.17 -2.16
N HIS A 231 31.66 -28.25 -3.45
CA HIS A 231 31.38 -27.09 -4.32
C HIS A 231 29.89 -26.87 -4.67
N ALA A 232 29.02 -27.82 -4.36
CA ALA A 232 27.59 -27.70 -4.58
C ALA A 232 27.00 -26.60 -3.68
N PRO A 233 26.08 -25.76 -4.19
CA PRO A 233 25.47 -24.71 -3.38
C PRO A 233 24.76 -25.33 -2.17
N ARG A 234 25.31 -25.10 -0.98
CA ARG A 234 24.69 -25.52 0.28
C ARG A 234 23.53 -24.59 0.58
N PHE A 235 22.32 -25.03 0.26
CA PHE A 235 21.09 -24.35 0.64
C PHE A 235 20.72 -24.71 2.09
N ALA A 236 20.72 -23.72 2.98
CA ALA A 236 20.24 -23.92 4.34
C ALA A 236 18.79 -24.42 4.32
N TRP A 237 18.48 -25.35 5.22
CA TRP A 237 17.16 -26.00 5.33
C TRP A 237 16.70 -26.83 4.13
N ALA A 238 17.45 -26.89 3.01
CA ALA A 238 17.02 -27.65 1.83
C ALA A 238 17.20 -29.17 1.98
N SER A 239 18.12 -29.64 2.83
CA SER A 239 18.37 -31.08 3.03
C SER A 239 17.49 -31.68 4.15
N GLY A 240 17.23 -32.99 4.09
CA GLY A 240 16.63 -33.76 5.19
C GLY A 240 15.12 -33.55 5.41
N ASN A 241 14.58 -34.08 6.51
CA ASN A 241 13.13 -34.07 6.79
C ASN A 241 12.56 -32.68 7.12
N SER A 242 13.41 -31.73 7.53
CA SER A 242 13.00 -30.38 7.90
C SER A 242 12.46 -29.55 6.74
N ALA A 243 12.98 -29.71 5.52
CA ALA A 243 12.42 -29.00 4.37
C ALA A 243 11.09 -29.60 3.92
N LEU A 244 10.95 -30.94 3.98
CA LEU A 244 9.68 -31.59 3.68
C LEU A 244 8.59 -31.13 4.64
N MET A 245 8.91 -31.06 5.95
CA MET A 245 7.97 -30.54 6.95
C MET A 245 7.57 -29.09 6.65
N GLN A 246 8.51 -28.22 6.29
CA GLN A 246 8.19 -26.84 5.90
C GLN A 246 7.30 -26.79 4.65
N ILE A 247 7.56 -27.60 3.62
CA ILE A 247 6.70 -27.67 2.44
C ILE A 247 5.29 -28.13 2.81
N LEU A 248 5.17 -29.14 3.67
CA LEU A 248 3.87 -29.65 4.14
C LEU A 248 3.11 -28.60 4.97
N VAL A 249 3.79 -27.89 5.88
CA VAL A 249 3.18 -26.81 6.67
C VAL A 249 2.74 -25.65 5.79
N ALA A 250 3.53 -25.29 4.77
CA ALA A 250 3.13 -24.26 3.80
C ALA A 250 1.90 -24.70 2.98
N GLY A 251 1.86 -25.96 2.54
CA GLY A 251 0.70 -26.54 1.87
C GLY A 251 -0.54 -26.55 2.77
N LEU A 252 -0.38 -26.92 4.04
CA LEU A 252 -1.46 -26.86 5.03
C LEU A 252 -1.94 -25.42 5.25
N LEU A 253 -1.04 -24.43 5.32
CA LEU A 253 -1.38 -23.02 5.46
C LEU A 253 -2.20 -22.52 4.25
N VAL A 254 -1.75 -22.81 3.03
CA VAL A 254 -2.47 -22.42 1.79
C VAL A 254 -3.84 -23.08 1.75
N THR A 255 -3.92 -24.39 1.99
CA THR A 255 -5.20 -25.13 1.97
C THR A 255 -6.16 -24.68 3.06
N THR A 256 -5.66 -24.39 4.26
CA THR A 256 -6.48 -23.83 5.36
C THR A 256 -6.96 -22.44 5.03
N THR A 257 -6.13 -21.60 4.38
CA THR A 257 -6.53 -20.25 3.92
C THR A 257 -7.65 -20.33 2.89
N LEU A 258 -7.54 -21.25 1.92
CA LEU A 258 -8.57 -21.49 0.92
C LEU A 258 -9.85 -22.08 1.53
N GLY A 259 -9.71 -23.00 2.49
CA GLY A 259 -10.84 -23.54 3.25
C GLY A 259 -11.56 -22.46 4.05
N TYR A 260 -10.81 -21.58 4.74
CA TYR A 260 -11.35 -20.41 5.42
C TYR A 260 -12.09 -19.51 4.44
N GLY A 261 -11.48 -19.20 3.29
CA GLY A 261 -12.11 -18.38 2.27
C GLY A 261 -13.41 -18.97 1.73
N TYR A 262 -13.40 -20.24 1.37
CA TYR A 262 -14.60 -20.96 0.94
C TYR A 262 -15.71 -20.89 2.00
N LEU A 263 -15.38 -21.16 3.27
CA LEU A 263 -16.32 -21.07 4.38
C LEU A 263 -16.87 -19.64 4.55
N ARG A 264 -16.00 -18.63 4.55
CA ARG A 264 -16.42 -17.22 4.70
C ARG A 264 -17.33 -16.77 3.57
N ARG A 265 -17.03 -17.15 2.32
CA ARG A 265 -17.90 -16.86 1.18
C ARG A 265 -19.22 -17.61 1.23
N SER A 266 -19.23 -18.86 1.72
CA SER A 266 -20.47 -19.62 1.90
C SER A 266 -21.39 -19.06 2.98
N GLN A 267 -20.85 -18.28 3.91
CA GLN A 267 -21.60 -17.53 4.94
C GLN A 267 -22.12 -16.18 4.42
N ALA A 268 -21.78 -15.76 3.21
CA ALA A 268 -22.16 -14.46 2.70
C ALA A 268 -23.68 -14.39 2.46
N HIS A 269 -24.35 -13.52 3.21
CA HIS A 269 -25.76 -13.20 3.02
C HIS A 269 -25.88 -11.76 2.56
N PHE A 270 -25.74 -11.54 1.25
CA PHE A 270 -25.83 -10.19 0.71
C PHE A 270 -27.27 -9.68 0.68
N VAL A 271 -27.55 -8.62 1.44
CA VAL A 271 -28.88 -7.99 1.51
C VAL A 271 -28.90 -6.76 0.58
N PRO A 272 -30.00 -6.50 -0.15
CA PRO A 272 -30.12 -5.29 -0.97
C PRO A 272 -29.97 -4.00 -0.13
N GLY A 273 -28.96 -3.21 -0.47
CA GLY A 273 -28.68 -1.89 0.08
C GLY A 273 -29.27 -0.75 -0.74
N PRO A 274 -28.71 0.47 -0.62
CA PRO A 274 -29.14 1.59 -1.44
C PRO A 274 -28.84 1.32 -2.92
N LYS A 275 -29.74 1.72 -3.80
CA LYS A 275 -29.46 1.80 -5.23
C LYS A 275 -28.65 3.05 -5.51
N MET A 276 -27.39 2.88 -5.89
CA MET A 276 -26.47 4.00 -6.06
C MET A 276 -26.13 4.23 -7.53
N ALA A 277 -26.04 5.49 -7.93
CA ALA A 277 -25.60 5.92 -9.25
C ALA A 277 -24.24 6.65 -9.14
N LEU A 278 -23.22 6.11 -9.80
CA LEU A 278 -21.87 6.67 -9.85
C LEU A 278 -21.73 7.46 -11.16
N ILE A 279 -21.51 8.78 -11.06
CA ILE A 279 -21.35 9.64 -12.22
C ILE A 279 -19.87 9.78 -12.54
N GLN A 280 -19.48 9.53 -13.79
CA GLN A 280 -18.10 9.58 -14.25
C GLN A 280 -17.96 10.58 -15.41
N GLY A 281 -17.18 11.65 -15.20
CA GLY A 281 -17.07 12.78 -16.12
C GLY A 281 -16.03 12.62 -17.23
N ASN A 282 -14.89 11.98 -16.95
CA ASN A 282 -13.71 11.83 -17.80
C ASN A 282 -13.05 13.16 -18.20
N TYR A 283 -12.82 14.03 -17.22
CA TYR A 283 -12.09 15.28 -17.42
C TYR A 283 -10.59 15.13 -17.07
N PRO A 284 -9.67 15.68 -17.88
CA PRO A 284 -8.25 15.69 -17.53
C PRO A 284 -8.00 16.56 -16.29
N ALA A 285 -7.02 16.16 -15.47
CA ALA A 285 -6.69 16.86 -14.24
C ALA A 285 -6.24 18.32 -14.47
N SER A 286 -5.70 18.66 -15.65
CA SER A 286 -5.27 20.01 -15.99
C SER A 286 -6.41 21.05 -16.11
N LEU A 287 -7.68 20.62 -16.13
CA LEU A 287 -8.84 21.52 -16.07
C LEU A 287 -9.22 21.87 -14.63
N VAL A 288 -8.67 21.15 -13.64
CA VAL A 288 -8.82 21.46 -12.21
C VAL A 288 -8.18 22.83 -11.95
N GLY A 289 -9.01 23.84 -11.71
CA GLY A 289 -8.57 25.20 -11.34
C GLY A 289 -8.76 26.26 -12.42
N LYS A 290 -9.28 25.91 -13.61
CA LYS A 290 -9.64 26.88 -14.66
C LYS A 290 -11.12 27.27 -14.54
N PRO A 291 -11.45 28.54 -14.25
CA PRO A 291 -12.83 28.97 -14.07
C PRO A 291 -13.72 28.70 -15.29
N ASP A 292 -13.20 28.89 -16.51
CA ASP A 292 -13.96 28.79 -17.76
C ASP A 292 -14.45 27.35 -18.05
N ASP A 293 -13.77 26.33 -17.53
CA ASP A 293 -14.11 24.92 -17.78
C ASP A 293 -15.13 24.37 -16.77
N SER A 294 -15.43 25.11 -15.70
CA SER A 294 -16.25 24.64 -14.58
C SER A 294 -17.73 24.48 -14.95
N ALA A 295 -18.29 25.41 -15.73
CA ALA A 295 -19.70 25.35 -16.13
C ALA A 295 -20.01 24.22 -17.11
N PRO A 296 -19.23 23.97 -18.18
CA PRO A 296 -19.42 22.79 -19.03
C PRO A 296 -19.33 21.46 -18.27
N MET A 297 -18.36 21.32 -17.35
CA MET A 297 -18.23 20.14 -16.50
C MET A 297 -19.48 19.91 -15.65
N TYR A 298 -19.98 20.97 -15.01
CA TYR A 298 -21.20 20.92 -14.21
C TYR A 298 -22.41 20.49 -15.04
N VAL A 299 -22.64 21.12 -16.20
CA VAL A 299 -23.76 20.79 -17.08
C VAL A 299 -23.72 19.32 -17.53
N ALA A 300 -22.54 18.79 -17.83
CA ALA A 300 -22.38 17.38 -18.18
C ALA A 300 -22.74 16.45 -17.01
N HIS A 301 -22.29 16.76 -15.79
CA HIS A 301 -22.63 15.98 -14.60
C HIS A 301 -24.12 16.05 -14.27
N VAL A 302 -24.75 17.22 -14.38
CA VAL A 302 -26.21 17.37 -14.23
C VAL A 302 -26.95 16.55 -15.28
N ARG A 303 -26.51 16.58 -16.54
CA ARG A 303 -27.12 15.78 -17.61
C ARG A 303 -27.00 14.28 -17.34
N MET A 304 -25.81 13.79 -16.96
CA MET A 304 -25.60 12.37 -16.62
C MET A 304 -26.41 11.96 -15.38
N THR A 305 -26.52 12.85 -14.39
CA THR A 305 -27.39 12.67 -13.22
C THR A 305 -28.85 12.54 -13.65
N GLY A 306 -29.36 13.42 -14.51
CA GLY A 306 -30.72 13.33 -15.02
C GLY A 306 -31.01 12.02 -15.76
N MET A 307 -30.04 11.51 -16.53
CA MET A 307 -30.16 10.19 -17.16
C MET A 307 -30.16 9.06 -16.13
N ALA A 308 -29.30 9.11 -15.12
CA ALA A 308 -29.24 8.11 -14.06
C ALA A 308 -30.51 8.09 -13.19
N VAL A 309 -31.09 9.25 -12.90
CA VAL A 309 -32.31 9.42 -12.09
C VAL A 309 -33.53 8.73 -12.71
N ALA A 310 -33.56 8.56 -14.04
CA ALA A 310 -34.59 7.75 -14.71
C ALA A 310 -34.64 6.29 -14.20
N HIS A 311 -33.53 5.80 -13.65
CA HIS A 311 -33.41 4.47 -13.05
C HIS A 311 -33.68 4.45 -11.53
N ARG A 312 -34.15 5.57 -10.96
CA ARG A 312 -34.57 5.74 -9.56
C ARG A 312 -33.50 5.29 -8.54
N PRO A 313 -32.28 5.86 -8.58
CA PRO A 313 -31.30 5.64 -7.52
C PRO A 313 -31.76 6.30 -6.22
N ASP A 314 -31.42 5.70 -5.08
CA ASP A 314 -31.56 6.29 -3.76
C ASP A 314 -30.50 7.38 -3.51
N VAL A 315 -29.28 7.14 -4.03
CA VAL A 315 -28.12 8.03 -3.85
C VAL A 315 -27.38 8.22 -5.18
N VAL A 316 -27.06 9.46 -5.51
CA VAL A 316 -26.18 9.83 -6.64
C VAL A 316 -24.83 10.30 -6.09
N VAL A 317 -23.74 9.76 -6.64
CA VAL A 317 -22.37 10.10 -6.21
C VAL A 317 -21.65 10.81 -7.35
N TRP A 318 -21.17 12.02 -7.09
CA TRP A 318 -20.25 12.73 -7.97
C TRP A 318 -18.81 12.56 -7.48
N PRO A 319 -17.82 12.44 -8.38
CA PRO A 319 -16.44 12.19 -8.00
C PRO A 319 -15.76 13.36 -7.28
N GLU A 320 -14.53 13.11 -6.83
CA GLU A 320 -13.67 14.09 -6.16
C GLU A 320 -13.55 15.38 -6.96
N THR A 321 -13.84 16.51 -6.30
CA THR A 321 -13.75 17.87 -6.84
C THR A 321 -14.44 18.08 -8.20
N MET A 322 -15.53 17.36 -8.48
CA MET A 322 -16.32 17.53 -9.70
C MET A 322 -17.37 18.63 -9.59
N PHE A 323 -17.73 19.03 -8.36
CA PHE A 323 -18.41 20.30 -8.14
C PHE A 323 -17.35 21.38 -7.89
N ARG A 324 -17.18 22.28 -8.86
CA ARG A 324 -15.99 23.14 -9.00
C ARG A 324 -16.00 24.43 -8.18
N TRP A 325 -17.13 24.79 -7.60
CA TRP A 325 -17.25 25.97 -6.76
C TRP A 325 -17.10 25.61 -5.29
N PRO A 326 -16.29 26.35 -4.53
CA PRO A 326 -16.03 26.00 -3.15
C PRO A 326 -17.27 26.18 -2.27
N LEU A 327 -17.44 25.29 -1.30
CA LEU A 327 -18.40 25.46 -0.23
C LEU A 327 -17.79 26.35 0.85
N PHE A 328 -18.32 27.56 1.01
CA PHE A 328 -17.98 28.42 2.13
C PHE A 328 -18.70 27.95 3.39
N ASP A 329 -17.94 27.68 4.44
CA ASP A 329 -18.46 27.24 5.72
C ASP A 329 -17.90 28.13 6.83
N VAL A 330 -18.66 29.19 7.11
CA VAL A 330 -18.32 30.19 8.13
C VAL A 330 -18.80 29.70 9.49
N PRO A 331 -17.95 29.71 10.53
CA PRO A 331 -18.38 29.38 11.89
C PRO A 331 -19.61 30.21 12.31
N SER A 332 -20.57 29.58 12.96
CA SER A 332 -21.86 30.20 13.28
C SER A 332 -21.75 31.42 14.21
N ASP A 333 -20.68 31.49 14.99
CA ASP A 333 -20.34 32.55 15.93
C ASP A 333 -19.64 33.75 15.28
N TRP A 334 -19.17 33.64 14.03
CA TRP A 334 -18.47 34.72 13.34
C TRP A 334 -19.43 35.74 12.73
N THR A 335 -19.25 37.01 13.10
CA THR A 335 -19.99 38.14 12.54
C THR A 335 -19.35 38.65 11.25
N ASP A 336 -20.07 39.51 10.53
CA ASP A 336 -19.54 40.18 9.35
C ASP A 336 -18.36 41.11 9.69
N ALA A 337 -18.33 41.65 10.92
CA ALA A 337 -17.20 42.42 11.43
C ALA A 337 -15.98 41.52 11.63
N ASP A 338 -16.15 40.31 12.16
CA ASP A 338 -15.07 39.34 12.32
C ASP A 338 -14.48 38.93 10.97
N LEU A 339 -15.34 38.61 10.00
CA LEU A 339 -14.89 38.28 8.64
C LEU A 339 -14.11 39.44 8.02
N LYS A 340 -14.58 40.69 8.15
CA LYS A 340 -13.89 41.86 7.61
C LYS A 340 -12.57 42.15 8.30
N ALA A 341 -12.50 41.95 9.62
CA ALA A 341 -11.32 42.24 10.42
C ALA A 341 -10.25 41.14 10.29
N LYS A 342 -10.68 39.88 10.32
CA LYS A 342 -9.77 38.72 10.38
C LYS A 342 -9.50 38.13 9.00
N ARG A 343 -10.46 38.19 8.06
CA ARG A 343 -10.37 37.56 6.73
C ARG A 343 -10.73 38.51 5.57
N PRO A 344 -10.03 39.65 5.42
CA PRO A 344 -10.32 40.63 4.39
C PRO A 344 -10.01 40.15 2.96
N GLU A 345 -9.34 39.00 2.80
CA GLU A 345 -8.95 38.44 1.50
C GLU A 345 -10.16 38.06 0.64
N ILE A 346 -11.27 37.69 1.28
CA ILE A 346 -12.55 37.40 0.63
C ILE A 346 -13.59 38.38 1.19
N PRO A 347 -14.30 39.15 0.33
CA PRO A 347 -15.34 40.05 0.79
C PRO A 347 -16.42 39.31 1.59
N VAL A 348 -17.01 39.97 2.59
CA VAL A 348 -18.12 39.41 3.38
C VAL A 348 -19.25 38.89 2.50
N SER A 349 -19.56 39.58 1.40
CA SER A 349 -20.55 39.13 0.41
C SER A 349 -20.19 37.79 -0.24
N GLY A 350 -18.90 37.49 -0.41
CA GLY A 350 -18.43 36.19 -0.90
C GLY A 350 -18.59 35.10 0.16
N TRP A 351 -18.17 35.37 1.41
CA TRP A 351 -18.35 34.43 2.53
C TRP A 351 -19.82 34.09 2.80
N ARG A 352 -20.71 35.07 2.63
CA ARG A 352 -22.16 34.93 2.84
C ARG A 352 -22.91 34.54 1.56
N ASP A 353 -22.22 34.27 0.45
CA ASP A 353 -22.86 33.87 -0.79
C ASP A 353 -23.52 32.48 -0.65
N GLN A 354 -24.85 32.47 -0.66
CA GLN A 354 -25.63 31.23 -0.57
C GLN A 354 -25.89 30.59 -1.94
N THR A 355 -25.43 31.18 -3.04
CA THR A 355 -25.68 30.67 -4.40
C THR A 355 -25.23 29.22 -4.52
N ILE A 356 -24.02 28.91 -4.05
CA ILE A 356 -23.47 27.55 -4.09
C ILE A 356 -24.34 26.56 -3.30
N ARG A 357 -24.71 26.90 -2.05
CA ARG A 357 -25.56 26.05 -1.21
C ARG A 357 -26.94 25.86 -1.86
N LYS A 358 -27.56 26.91 -2.40
CA LYS A 358 -28.85 26.84 -3.10
C LYS A 358 -28.78 25.98 -4.36
N THR A 359 -27.70 26.09 -5.13
CA THR A 359 -27.45 25.26 -6.31
C THR A 359 -27.37 23.78 -5.93
N LEU A 360 -26.55 23.43 -4.93
CA LEU A 360 -26.41 22.05 -4.45
C LEU A 360 -27.78 21.50 -3.99
N ILE A 361 -28.50 22.25 -3.16
CA ILE A 361 -29.83 21.84 -2.68
C ILE A 361 -30.81 21.66 -3.84
N GLY A 362 -30.83 22.60 -4.79
CA GLY A 362 -31.70 22.55 -5.95
C GLY A 362 -31.38 21.40 -6.91
N GLU A 363 -30.11 20.98 -7.04
CA GLU A 363 -29.74 19.77 -7.78
C GLU A 363 -30.24 18.51 -7.06
N CYS A 364 -30.04 18.40 -5.75
CA CYS A 364 -30.52 17.26 -4.96
C CYS A 364 -32.05 17.13 -4.99
N GLN A 365 -32.77 18.24 -4.84
CA GLN A 365 -34.23 18.26 -4.94
C GLN A 365 -34.73 17.87 -6.34
N ARG A 366 -34.08 18.34 -7.41
CA ARG A 366 -34.43 17.94 -8.79
C ARG A 366 -34.11 16.48 -9.08
N ALA A 367 -33.02 15.96 -8.54
CA ALA A 367 -32.68 14.56 -8.66
C ALA A 367 -33.68 13.64 -7.92
N GLY A 368 -34.34 14.15 -6.88
CA GLY A 368 -35.25 13.36 -6.04
C GLY A 368 -34.54 12.22 -5.30
N ALA A 369 -33.22 12.31 -5.16
CA ALA A 369 -32.33 11.32 -4.56
C ALA A 369 -31.29 12.04 -3.68
N ALA A 370 -30.77 11.36 -2.65
CA ALA A 370 -29.66 11.90 -1.89
C ALA A 370 -28.42 12.05 -2.80
N MET A 371 -27.56 13.01 -2.49
CA MET A 371 -26.35 13.23 -3.28
C MET A 371 -25.12 13.30 -2.39
N ILE A 372 -24.03 12.67 -2.84
CA ILE A 372 -22.69 12.82 -2.26
C ILE A 372 -21.81 13.44 -3.34
N LEU A 373 -21.31 14.66 -3.13
CA LEU A 373 -20.52 15.38 -4.13
C LEU A 373 -19.14 15.75 -3.61
N GLY A 374 -18.11 15.49 -4.41
CA GLY A 374 -16.77 16.00 -4.17
C GLY A 374 -16.63 17.47 -4.54
N LEU A 375 -16.15 18.30 -3.61
CA LEU A 375 -15.92 19.74 -3.76
C LEU A 375 -14.79 20.23 -2.85
N GLU A 376 -14.32 21.47 -3.07
CA GLU A 376 -13.44 22.16 -2.12
C GLU A 376 -14.27 22.88 -1.05
N ALA A 377 -13.89 22.82 0.22
CA ALA A 377 -14.50 23.64 1.27
C ALA A 377 -13.50 24.66 1.83
N LEU A 378 -13.99 25.87 2.07
CA LEU A 378 -13.21 26.98 2.63
C LEU A 378 -13.78 27.37 3.99
N VAL A 379 -12.95 27.24 5.02
CA VAL A 379 -13.33 27.53 6.42
C VAL A 379 -12.44 28.65 6.96
N PRO A 380 -12.98 29.82 7.32
CA PRO A 380 -12.19 30.86 7.96
C PRO A 380 -11.91 30.47 9.43
N THR A 381 -10.64 30.58 9.84
CA THR A 381 -10.22 30.51 11.26
C THR A 381 -9.55 31.81 11.68
N ASP A 382 -9.10 31.94 12.94
CA ASP A 382 -8.31 33.10 13.39
C ASP A 382 -6.90 33.16 12.76
N GLU A 383 -6.31 32.03 12.37
CA GLU A 383 -4.94 31.95 11.84
C GLU A 383 -4.84 32.01 10.31
N LYS A 384 -5.66 31.20 9.61
CA LYS A 384 -5.73 31.20 8.14
C LYS A 384 -7.12 30.82 7.60
N ILE A 385 -7.28 30.78 6.29
CA ILE A 385 -8.38 30.07 5.63
C ILE A 385 -7.94 28.62 5.48
N LEU A 386 -8.71 27.69 6.06
CA LEU A 386 -8.50 26.27 5.86
C LEU A 386 -9.14 25.84 4.54
N ARG A 387 -8.41 25.04 3.77
CA ARG A 387 -8.80 24.57 2.44
C ARG A 387 -8.91 23.05 2.45
N TYR A 388 -10.13 22.54 2.39
CA TYR A 388 -10.38 21.10 2.45
C TYR A 388 -10.79 20.54 1.10
N ASN A 389 -10.35 19.32 0.82
CA ASN A 389 -10.98 18.47 -0.18
C ASN A 389 -12.07 17.67 0.53
N SER A 390 -13.32 17.89 0.13
CA SER A 390 -14.48 17.51 0.92
C SER A 390 -15.50 16.71 0.12
N ALA A 391 -16.22 15.83 0.80
CA ALA A 391 -17.45 15.24 0.32
C ALA A 391 -18.63 15.90 1.02
N ALA A 392 -19.50 16.57 0.26
CA ALA A 392 -20.75 17.14 0.78
C ALA A 392 -21.89 16.15 0.60
N PHE A 393 -22.68 15.95 1.66
CA PHE A 393 -23.84 15.08 1.66
C PHE A 393 -25.12 15.90 1.70
N LEU A 394 -25.97 15.69 0.70
CA LEU A 394 -27.25 16.34 0.54
C LEU A 394 -28.38 15.34 0.56
N ARG A 395 -29.49 15.73 1.19
CA ARG A 395 -30.73 15.00 1.16
C ARG A 395 -31.85 15.87 0.57
N PRO A 396 -32.79 15.29 -0.19
CA PRO A 396 -33.87 16.05 -0.82
C PRO A 396 -34.77 16.77 0.20
N ASP A 397 -34.88 16.24 1.41
CA ASP A 397 -35.78 16.70 2.46
C ASP A 397 -35.21 17.82 3.34
N VAL A 398 -33.89 17.84 3.58
CA VAL A 398 -33.23 18.82 4.47
C VAL A 398 -32.14 19.66 3.82
N GLY A 399 -31.73 19.36 2.59
CA GLY A 399 -30.63 20.03 1.91
C GLY A 399 -29.26 19.50 2.35
N LEU A 400 -28.30 20.40 2.64
CA LEU A 400 -26.96 20.01 3.10
C LEU A 400 -27.02 19.40 4.50
N ALA A 401 -26.84 18.08 4.58
CA ALA A 401 -27.02 17.29 5.79
C ALA A 401 -25.68 16.91 6.47
N GLY A 402 -24.56 16.96 5.73
CA GLY A 402 -23.26 16.65 6.29
C GLY A 402 -22.11 16.99 5.36
N ARG A 403 -20.89 16.98 5.91
CA ARG A 403 -19.63 17.12 5.19
C ARG A 403 -18.61 16.16 5.78
N TYR A 404 -17.73 15.65 4.94
CA TYR A 404 -16.49 14.98 5.32
C TYR A 404 -15.33 15.73 4.69
N ASP A 405 -14.26 15.91 5.44
CA ASP A 405 -13.03 16.54 4.97
C ASP A 405 -11.93 15.47 4.96
N LYS A 406 -11.18 15.38 3.86
CA LYS A 406 -10.14 14.36 3.64
C LYS A 406 -9.12 14.37 4.77
N MET A 407 -8.94 13.23 5.44
CA MET A 407 -8.09 13.07 6.61
C MET A 407 -6.64 12.72 6.25
N HIS A 408 -6.41 12.03 5.12
CA HIS A 408 -5.07 11.67 4.67
C HIS A 408 -4.78 12.25 3.29
N LEU A 409 -3.92 13.26 3.28
CA LEU A 409 -3.55 14.00 2.08
C LEU A 409 -2.48 13.26 1.26
N VAL A 410 -2.46 13.50 -0.05
CA VAL A 410 -1.45 12.95 -0.95
C VAL A 410 -0.12 13.71 -0.81
N PRO A 411 0.99 13.04 -0.44
CA PRO A 411 2.31 13.66 -0.37
C PRO A 411 2.72 14.27 -1.71
N PHE A 412 3.27 15.48 -1.68
CA PHE A 412 3.71 16.29 -2.83
C PHE A 412 2.60 16.78 -3.78
N GLY A 413 1.39 16.22 -3.70
CA GLY A 413 0.22 16.69 -4.44
C GLY A 413 -0.63 17.68 -3.65
N GLU A 414 -0.97 17.33 -2.41
CA GLU A 414 -1.86 18.10 -1.53
C GLU A 414 -1.13 18.72 -0.35
N TYR A 415 0.12 18.33 -0.08
CA TYR A 415 0.97 19.00 0.90
C TYR A 415 2.45 18.70 0.61
N LEU A 416 3.34 19.48 1.22
CA LEU A 416 4.79 19.23 1.14
C LEU A 416 5.27 18.50 2.42
N PRO A 417 5.67 17.22 2.33
CA PRO A 417 6.17 16.47 3.48
C PRO A 417 7.35 17.18 4.14
N LEU A 418 7.41 17.10 5.48
CA LEU A 418 8.44 17.72 6.32
C LEU A 418 8.52 19.26 6.24
N ALA A 419 7.65 19.95 5.51
CA ALA A 419 7.70 21.41 5.39
C ALA A 419 7.45 22.14 6.72
N GLN A 420 6.76 21.51 7.68
CA GLN A 420 6.62 22.04 9.03
C GLN A 420 7.92 21.95 9.84
N SER A 421 8.66 20.83 9.71
CA SER A 421 9.92 20.61 10.44
C SER A 421 11.13 21.25 9.76
N ILE A 422 11.11 21.36 8.43
CA ILE A 422 12.15 21.95 7.59
C ILE A 422 11.49 22.96 6.65
N PRO A 423 11.20 24.19 7.12
CA PRO A 423 10.54 25.22 6.31
C PRO A 423 11.28 25.55 5.02
N ALA A 424 12.60 25.36 4.99
CA ALA A 424 13.44 25.56 3.81
C ALA A 424 13.02 24.69 2.60
N LEU A 425 12.30 23.58 2.83
CA LEU A 425 11.77 22.77 1.73
C LEU A 425 10.79 23.55 0.84
N ARG A 426 10.09 24.54 1.39
CA ARG A 426 9.18 25.38 0.61
C ARG A 426 9.91 26.19 -0.47
N TYR A 427 11.20 26.50 -0.30
CA TYR A 427 11.96 27.23 -1.33
C TYR A 427 12.18 26.44 -2.61
N PHE A 428 11.98 25.12 -2.60
CA PHE A 428 11.98 24.29 -3.81
C PHE A 428 10.66 24.37 -4.59
N LEU A 429 9.59 24.92 -4.00
CA LEU A 429 8.36 25.21 -4.72
C LEU A 429 8.51 26.51 -5.54
N PRO A 430 7.81 26.63 -6.68
CA PRO A 430 7.63 27.91 -7.38
C PRO A 430 7.20 29.00 -6.40
N ARG A 431 7.72 30.23 -6.53
CA ARG A 431 7.45 31.34 -5.58
C ARG A 431 5.96 31.55 -5.28
N GLN A 432 5.11 31.36 -6.28
CA GLN A 432 3.65 31.51 -6.19
C GLN A 432 2.97 30.43 -5.34
N LEU A 433 3.66 29.33 -5.05
CA LEU A 433 3.19 28.20 -4.25
C LEU A 433 3.88 28.18 -2.87
N GLN A 434 4.83 29.07 -2.59
CA GLN A 434 5.55 29.07 -1.31
C GLN A 434 4.64 29.44 -0.13
N ASP A 435 3.68 30.32 -0.38
CA ASP A 435 2.65 30.74 0.56
C ASP A 435 1.28 30.26 0.07
N GLY A 436 0.72 29.23 0.73
CA GLY A 436 -0.63 28.71 0.42
C GLY A 436 -0.69 27.48 -0.48
N PHE A 437 0.43 26.78 -0.73
CA PHE A 437 0.39 25.44 -1.31
C PHE A 437 -0.12 24.41 -0.31
N GLY A 438 -1.05 23.60 -0.79
CA GLY A 438 -1.58 22.45 -0.10
C GLY A 438 -2.97 22.66 0.47
N LEU A 439 -3.52 21.55 0.93
CA LEU A 439 -4.80 21.43 1.60
C LEU A 439 -4.59 21.20 3.09
N ASP A 440 -5.66 21.32 3.84
CA ASP A 440 -5.74 21.03 5.25
C ASP A 440 -6.34 19.64 5.50
N GLU A 441 -5.85 18.97 6.53
CA GLU A 441 -6.29 17.63 6.94
C GLU A 441 -7.61 17.72 7.73
N GLY A 442 -8.56 16.86 7.38
CA GLY A 442 -9.80 16.65 8.13
C GLY A 442 -9.55 16.00 9.49
N ALA A 443 -10.36 16.37 10.48
CA ALA A 443 -10.14 15.97 11.87
C ALA A 443 -10.76 14.62 12.25
N SER A 444 -11.82 14.19 11.56
CA SER A 444 -12.61 13.02 11.97
C SER A 444 -13.41 12.41 10.82
N ALA A 445 -13.72 11.12 10.96
CA ALA A 445 -14.68 10.43 10.10
C ALA A 445 -16.08 11.06 10.18
N SER A 446 -16.84 10.96 9.08
CA SER A 446 -18.24 11.37 9.01
C SER A 446 -19.13 10.19 8.62
N VAL A 447 -20.37 10.19 9.10
CA VAL A 447 -21.40 9.21 8.71
C VAL A 447 -22.52 9.94 7.99
N PHE A 448 -22.82 9.51 6.78
CA PHE A 448 -23.95 9.98 5.98
C PHE A 448 -25.11 9.00 6.11
N GLU A 449 -26.16 9.42 6.81
CA GLU A 449 -27.36 8.61 7.06
C GLU A 449 -28.49 9.00 6.10
N TYR A 450 -28.96 8.04 5.31
CA TYR A 450 -30.12 8.19 4.42
C TYR A 450 -31.04 6.98 4.53
N GLY A 451 -32.30 7.20 4.88
CA GLY A 451 -33.21 6.11 5.20
C GLY A 451 -32.67 5.27 6.36
N LYS A 452 -32.41 3.99 6.09
CA LYS A 452 -31.81 3.05 7.05
C LYS A 452 -30.30 2.84 6.86
N TRP A 453 -29.72 3.43 5.82
CA TRP A 453 -28.35 3.15 5.41
C TRP A 453 -27.37 4.17 5.98
N ARG A 454 -26.22 3.67 6.42
CA ARG A 454 -25.10 4.43 6.97
C ARG A 454 -23.91 4.31 6.04
N MET A 455 -23.52 5.43 5.44
CA MET A 455 -22.46 5.49 4.45
C MET A 455 -21.30 6.30 5.00
N VAL A 456 -20.07 5.85 4.76
CA VAL A 456 -18.86 6.62 5.13
C VAL A 456 -18.10 7.02 3.87
N PRO A 457 -17.82 8.31 3.66
CA PRO A 457 -16.98 8.74 2.56
C PRO A 457 -15.50 8.50 2.87
N VAL A 458 -14.74 8.17 1.83
CA VAL A 458 -13.28 8.26 1.78
C VAL A 458 -12.91 8.90 0.45
N ILE A 459 -11.86 9.72 0.40
CA ILE A 459 -11.54 10.51 -0.78
C ILE A 459 -10.23 10.02 -1.39
N CYS A 460 -10.31 9.59 -2.65
CA CYS A 460 -9.17 9.31 -3.52
C CYS A 460 -8.21 8.31 -2.86
N PHE A 461 -6.95 8.72 -2.70
CA PHE A 461 -5.84 7.96 -2.14
C PHE A 461 -6.10 7.34 -0.75
N GLU A 462 -7.10 7.81 0.00
CA GLU A 462 -7.43 7.29 1.33
C GLU A 462 -7.77 5.79 1.32
N ASP A 463 -8.34 5.25 0.25
CA ASP A 463 -8.65 3.81 0.16
C ASP A 463 -7.40 2.92 0.00
N THR A 464 -6.27 3.53 -0.36
CA THR A 464 -4.98 2.83 -0.44
C THR A 464 -4.36 2.63 0.95
N VAL A 465 -4.86 3.35 1.98
CA VAL A 465 -4.34 3.35 3.35
C VAL A 465 -5.18 2.41 4.24
N PRO A 466 -4.73 1.16 4.49
CA PRO A 466 -5.56 0.14 5.16
C PRO A 466 -5.99 0.52 6.59
N HIS A 467 -5.07 1.08 7.38
CA HIS A 467 -5.36 1.44 8.77
C HIS A 467 -6.34 2.62 8.85
N LEU A 468 -6.26 3.60 7.94
CA LEU A 468 -7.20 4.72 7.89
C LEU A 468 -8.63 4.23 7.64
N VAL A 469 -8.86 3.44 6.60
CA VAL A 469 -10.20 2.94 6.26
C VAL A 469 -10.76 2.07 7.38
N ARG A 470 -9.91 1.21 7.96
CA ARG A 470 -10.28 0.41 9.13
C ARG A 470 -10.72 1.30 10.30
N ASP A 471 -9.96 2.35 10.61
CA ASP A 471 -10.23 3.23 11.75
C ASP A 471 -11.48 4.10 11.50
N VAL A 472 -11.70 4.55 10.26
CA VAL A 472 -12.94 5.23 9.84
C VAL A 472 -14.15 4.32 10.07
N VAL A 473 -14.11 3.07 9.59
CA VAL A 473 -15.22 2.12 9.78
C VAL A 473 -15.39 1.73 11.25
N GLY A 474 -14.29 1.44 11.94
CA GLY A 474 -14.28 0.97 13.32
C GLY A 474 -14.75 2.04 14.31
N SER A 475 -14.33 3.30 14.14
CA SER A 475 -14.66 4.40 15.07
C SER A 475 -16.13 4.81 15.06
N VAL A 476 -16.84 4.56 13.96
CA VAL A 476 -18.26 4.92 13.79
C VAL A 476 -19.20 3.72 13.80
N SER A 477 -18.66 2.51 13.98
CA SER A 477 -19.42 1.27 14.10
C SER A 477 -19.66 0.92 15.57
N ASP A 478 -20.92 0.70 15.93
CA ASP A 478 -21.35 0.20 17.23
C ASP A 478 -22.19 -1.06 17.03
N ARG A 479 -21.56 -2.23 17.23
CA ARG A 479 -22.21 -3.52 17.01
C ARG A 479 -23.28 -3.81 18.06
N GLU A 480 -23.05 -3.41 19.31
CA GLU A 480 -24.01 -3.67 20.40
C GLU A 480 -25.31 -2.93 20.17
N ARG A 481 -25.23 -1.74 19.54
CA ARG A 481 -26.39 -0.94 19.15
C ARG A 481 -26.85 -1.16 17.71
N GLY A 482 -26.30 -2.14 16.99
CA GLY A 482 -26.67 -2.44 15.61
C GLY A 482 -26.37 -1.32 14.60
N ARG A 483 -25.45 -0.39 14.92
CA ARG A 483 -25.05 0.72 14.06
C ARG A 483 -23.75 0.37 13.35
N GLN A 484 -23.81 -0.42 12.29
CA GLN A 484 -22.66 -0.71 11.44
C GLN A 484 -22.61 0.23 10.23
N VAL A 485 -21.45 0.30 9.56
CA VAL A 485 -21.33 0.99 8.27
C VAL A 485 -21.82 0.04 7.18
N ASP A 486 -22.77 0.50 6.37
CA ASP A 486 -23.35 -0.30 5.29
C ASP A 486 -22.53 -0.18 3.99
N VAL A 487 -22.00 1.02 3.69
CA VAL A 487 -21.28 1.28 2.43
C VAL A 487 -20.13 2.26 2.66
N ILE A 488 -18.97 1.96 2.09
CA ILE A 488 -17.88 2.93 1.94
C ILE A 488 -18.03 3.60 0.57
N VAL A 489 -18.02 4.92 0.53
CA VAL A 489 -18.15 5.73 -0.70
C VAL A 489 -16.80 6.35 -1.00
N ASN A 490 -16.06 5.78 -1.96
CA ASN A 490 -14.83 6.37 -2.45
C ASN A 490 -15.11 7.40 -3.55
N LEU A 491 -14.69 8.64 -3.35
CA LEU A 491 -14.72 9.70 -4.35
C LEU A 491 -13.29 9.92 -4.86
N SER A 492 -12.99 9.62 -6.13
CA SER A 492 -11.62 9.78 -6.67
C SER A 492 -11.55 10.64 -7.93
N ASN A 493 -10.37 11.14 -8.23
CA ASN A 493 -10.03 11.75 -9.51
C ASN A 493 -8.65 11.27 -9.98
N ASP A 494 -8.63 10.16 -10.72
CA ASP A 494 -7.39 9.58 -11.23
C ASP A 494 -6.99 10.16 -12.60
N GLY A 495 -7.48 11.36 -12.95
CA GLY A 495 -7.21 12.06 -14.21
C GLY A 495 -5.74 12.41 -14.46
N TRP A 496 -4.91 12.29 -13.42
CA TRP A 496 -3.46 12.51 -13.44
C TRP A 496 -2.70 11.39 -14.16
N PHE A 497 -3.26 10.17 -14.24
CA PHE A 497 -2.47 8.99 -14.62
C PHE A 497 -2.80 8.41 -16.00
N HIS A 498 -3.57 9.14 -16.82
CA HIS A 498 -3.68 8.99 -18.28
C HIS A 498 -3.86 7.54 -18.78
N GLY A 499 -4.75 6.76 -18.17
CA GLY A 499 -5.04 5.39 -18.62
C GLY A 499 -3.99 4.33 -18.24
N SER A 500 -2.97 4.71 -17.44
CA SER A 500 -1.88 3.82 -17.03
C SER A 500 -2.33 2.69 -16.10
N SER A 501 -1.39 1.84 -15.69
CA SER A 501 -1.64 0.71 -14.78
C SER A 501 -1.98 1.12 -13.35
N GLU A 502 -1.74 2.37 -12.96
CA GLU A 502 -2.12 2.88 -11.64
C GLU A 502 -3.62 2.73 -11.39
N LEU A 503 -4.45 2.98 -12.42
CA LEU A 503 -5.91 2.98 -12.31
C LEU A 503 -6.46 1.62 -11.90
N GLU A 504 -5.91 0.53 -12.45
CA GLU A 504 -6.26 -0.83 -11.99
C GLU A 504 -5.72 -1.11 -10.60
N GLN A 505 -4.50 -0.67 -10.29
CA GLN A 505 -3.91 -0.93 -8.99
C GLN A 505 -4.65 -0.21 -7.86
N HIS A 506 -5.11 1.01 -8.09
CA HIS A 506 -5.92 1.78 -7.16
C HIS A 506 -7.25 1.05 -6.88
N LEU A 507 -7.93 0.59 -7.94
CA LEU A 507 -9.15 -0.24 -7.80
C LEU A 507 -8.88 -1.55 -7.02
N ILE A 508 -7.74 -2.19 -7.24
CA ILE A 508 -7.35 -3.40 -6.50
C ILE A 508 -7.22 -3.08 -5.00
N THR A 509 -6.63 -1.95 -4.62
CA THR A 509 -6.54 -1.58 -3.20
C THR A 509 -7.91 -1.37 -2.56
N ALA A 510 -8.85 -0.72 -3.27
CA ALA A 510 -10.23 -0.59 -2.83
C ALA A 510 -10.90 -1.95 -2.61
N ALA A 511 -10.60 -2.94 -3.46
CA ALA A 511 -11.15 -4.28 -3.29
C ALA A 511 -10.69 -4.98 -2.01
N PHE A 512 -9.44 -4.77 -1.60
CA PHE A 512 -8.97 -5.25 -0.31
C PHE A 512 -9.65 -4.56 0.87
N ARG A 513 -9.87 -3.24 0.80
CA ARG A 513 -10.59 -2.51 1.85
C ARG A 513 -11.98 -3.09 2.09
N ALA A 514 -12.68 -3.53 1.03
CA ALA A 514 -13.99 -4.14 1.14
C ALA A 514 -13.97 -5.44 1.98
N VAL A 515 -13.00 -6.33 1.70
CA VAL A 515 -12.83 -7.60 2.43
C VAL A 515 -12.36 -7.36 3.86
N GLU A 516 -11.39 -6.46 4.03
CA GLU A 516 -10.81 -6.10 5.32
C GLU A 516 -11.84 -5.56 6.29
N THR A 517 -12.84 -4.83 5.79
CA THR A 517 -13.89 -4.22 6.60
C THR A 517 -15.19 -5.02 6.64
N ARG A 518 -15.38 -5.96 5.70
CA ARG A 518 -16.68 -6.57 5.39
C ARG A 518 -17.75 -5.52 5.10
N THR A 519 -17.35 -4.50 4.35
CA THR A 519 -18.22 -3.40 3.94
C THR A 519 -18.05 -3.17 2.44
N PRO A 520 -19.11 -3.22 1.63
CA PRO A 520 -19.01 -2.96 0.20
C PRO A 520 -18.50 -1.53 -0.04
N ILE A 521 -17.75 -1.36 -1.14
CA ILE A 521 -17.22 -0.07 -1.57
C ILE A 521 -17.86 0.33 -2.89
N VAL A 522 -18.39 1.53 -2.96
CA VAL A 522 -18.74 2.18 -4.22
C VAL A 522 -17.69 3.23 -4.55
N ARG A 523 -17.11 3.14 -5.73
CA ARG A 523 -16.02 4.02 -6.16
C ARG A 523 -16.49 4.86 -7.34
N ALA A 524 -16.74 6.15 -7.10
CA ALA A 524 -17.09 7.13 -8.13
C ALA A 524 -15.84 7.93 -8.50
N VAL A 525 -15.37 7.77 -9.74
CA VAL A 525 -14.17 8.46 -10.21
C VAL A 525 -14.48 9.41 -11.36
N ASN A 526 -13.74 10.51 -11.47
CA ASN A 526 -13.85 11.41 -12.62
C ASN A 526 -13.25 10.75 -13.88
N THR A 527 -11.94 10.52 -13.84
CA THR A 527 -11.21 9.70 -14.81
C THR A 527 -10.62 8.53 -14.02
N GLY A 528 -10.61 7.34 -14.60
CA GLY A 528 -10.28 6.08 -13.91
C GLY A 528 -11.38 5.03 -14.09
N ILE A 529 -11.43 4.07 -13.17
CA ILE A 529 -12.44 3.02 -13.16
C ILE A 529 -13.43 3.28 -12.01
N SER A 530 -14.65 3.70 -12.33
CA SER A 530 -15.75 3.64 -11.36
C SER A 530 -16.25 2.20 -11.25
N ALA A 531 -16.50 1.74 -10.02
CA ALA A 531 -16.87 0.35 -9.77
C ALA A 531 -17.68 0.18 -8.48
N PHE A 532 -18.37 -0.96 -8.40
CA PHE A 532 -18.98 -1.48 -7.19
C PHE A 532 -18.17 -2.68 -6.72
N VAL A 533 -17.81 -2.74 -5.45
CA VAL A 533 -17.12 -3.87 -4.85
C VAL A 533 -17.92 -4.39 -3.67
N ASP A 534 -18.21 -5.70 -3.64
CA ASP A 534 -18.90 -6.32 -2.51
C ASP A 534 -17.96 -6.62 -1.33
N GLY A 535 -18.53 -7.05 -0.20
CA GLY A 535 -17.76 -7.42 1.00
C GLY A 535 -16.89 -8.70 0.85
N ASP A 536 -16.97 -9.39 -0.29
CA ASP A 536 -16.06 -10.48 -0.68
C ASP A 536 -14.86 -9.97 -1.49
N GLY A 537 -14.85 -8.69 -1.90
CA GLY A 537 -13.81 -8.09 -2.73
C GLY A 537 -14.06 -8.28 -4.22
N ALA A 538 -15.22 -8.78 -4.63
CA ALA A 538 -15.56 -8.97 -6.02
C ALA A 538 -15.94 -7.64 -6.67
N ILE A 539 -15.28 -7.29 -7.77
CA ILE A 539 -15.58 -6.08 -8.55
C ILE A 539 -16.75 -6.39 -9.48
N LEU A 540 -17.90 -5.78 -9.20
CA LEU A 540 -19.17 -6.04 -9.85
C LEU A 540 -19.38 -5.11 -11.05
N GLU A 541 -19.92 -5.64 -12.13
CA GLU A 541 -20.47 -4.81 -13.21
C GLU A 541 -21.76 -4.14 -12.74
N PRO A 542 -22.09 -2.93 -13.22
CA PRO A 542 -23.34 -2.27 -12.88
C PRO A 542 -24.55 -3.02 -13.45
N GLU A 543 -25.72 -2.82 -12.85
CA GLU A 543 -27.00 -3.30 -13.41
C GLU A 543 -27.42 -2.47 -14.62
N VAL A 544 -27.06 -1.18 -14.61
CA VAL A 544 -27.29 -0.25 -15.72
C VAL A 544 -26.00 0.51 -15.98
N TYR A 545 -25.55 0.48 -17.23
CA TYR A 545 -24.44 1.28 -17.72
C TYR A 545 -24.94 2.29 -18.77
N LEU A 546 -24.75 3.58 -18.49
CA LEU A 546 -25.11 4.67 -19.39
C LEU A 546 -23.83 5.26 -19.99
N ASP A 547 -23.68 5.15 -21.30
CA ASP A 547 -22.50 5.65 -22.02
C ASP A 547 -22.60 7.16 -22.28
N GLY A 548 -21.90 7.95 -21.46
CA GLY A 548 -21.84 9.40 -21.56
C GLY A 548 -21.15 9.89 -22.84
N ASP A 549 -20.22 9.10 -23.37
CA ASP A 549 -19.54 9.38 -24.65
C ASP A 549 -20.44 9.16 -25.88
N ARG A 550 -21.63 8.57 -25.71
CA ARG A 550 -22.59 8.24 -26.80
C ARG A 550 -21.99 7.36 -27.90
N LYS A 551 -21.09 6.43 -27.55
CA LYS A 551 -20.49 5.43 -28.45
C LYS A 551 -21.26 4.11 -28.47
N GLY A 552 -22.40 4.02 -27.78
CA GLY A 552 -23.27 2.85 -27.77
C GLY A 552 -22.77 1.72 -26.86
N ARG A 553 -21.90 2.02 -25.89
CA ARG A 553 -21.41 1.01 -24.95
C ARG A 553 -22.49 0.63 -23.94
N THR A 554 -22.53 -0.65 -23.57
CA THR A 554 -23.50 -1.20 -22.61
C THR A 554 -22.85 -1.83 -21.38
N SER A 555 -21.51 -1.83 -21.32
CA SER A 555 -20.72 -2.36 -20.19
C SER A 555 -19.51 -1.45 -19.96
N PRO A 556 -19.03 -1.35 -18.70
CA PRO A 556 -17.77 -0.69 -18.37
C PRO A 556 -16.53 -1.51 -18.77
N ARG A 557 -16.69 -2.64 -19.47
CA ARG A 557 -15.59 -3.47 -19.97
C ARG A 557 -15.44 -3.37 -21.47
N GLU A 558 -14.21 -3.56 -21.95
CA GLU A 558 -13.92 -3.74 -23.37
C GLU A 558 -14.39 -5.13 -23.82
N PRO A 559 -15.35 -5.26 -24.75
CA PRO A 559 -15.81 -6.53 -25.32
C PRO A 559 -14.77 -7.60 -25.64
N LYS A 560 -13.58 -7.26 -26.18
CA LYS A 560 -12.60 -8.27 -26.61
C LYS A 560 -11.67 -8.72 -25.50
N THR A 561 -11.22 -7.79 -24.66
CA THR A 561 -10.19 -8.07 -23.65
C THR A 561 -10.79 -8.30 -22.26
N GLY A 562 -12.04 -7.88 -22.04
CA GLY A 562 -12.67 -7.84 -20.71
C GLY A 562 -12.04 -6.80 -19.78
N ALA A 563 -11.10 -5.99 -20.25
CA ALA A 563 -10.44 -4.96 -19.45
C ALA A 563 -11.41 -3.83 -19.11
N TRP A 564 -11.25 -3.25 -17.94
CA TRP A 564 -12.05 -2.10 -17.52
C TRP A 564 -11.74 -0.86 -18.38
N LEU A 565 -12.80 -0.15 -18.76
CA LEU A 565 -12.71 1.14 -19.41
C LEU A 565 -12.31 2.19 -18.38
N LYS A 566 -11.21 2.90 -18.65
CA LYS A 566 -10.56 3.79 -17.68
C LYS A 566 -10.75 5.28 -17.95
N GLN A 567 -11.15 5.64 -19.17
CA GLN A 567 -11.22 7.03 -19.62
C GLN A 567 -12.47 7.21 -20.47
N VAL A 568 -13.63 7.10 -19.82
CA VAL A 568 -14.96 7.18 -20.45
C VAL A 568 -15.87 8.04 -19.60
N SER A 569 -16.72 8.85 -20.22
CA SER A 569 -17.85 9.44 -19.50
C SER A 569 -18.95 8.39 -19.37
N SER A 570 -19.44 8.17 -18.16
CA SER A 570 -20.50 7.18 -17.92
C SER A 570 -21.33 7.48 -16.67
N ALA A 571 -22.48 6.84 -16.56
CA ALA A 571 -23.16 6.68 -15.28
C ALA A 571 -23.42 5.19 -15.03
N GLN A 572 -23.03 4.72 -13.86
CA GLN A 572 -23.12 3.31 -13.49
C GLN A 572 -24.08 3.16 -12.31
N ILE A 573 -25.10 2.32 -12.45
CA ILE A 573 -26.14 2.16 -11.43
C ILE A 573 -26.23 0.71 -10.99
N ARG A 574 -26.25 0.46 -9.68
CA ARG A 574 -26.44 -0.86 -9.08
C ARG A 574 -27.04 -0.75 -7.68
N THR A 575 -27.82 -1.75 -7.29
CA THR A 575 -28.20 -1.99 -5.90
C THR A 575 -27.01 -2.57 -5.15
N VAL A 576 -26.49 -1.85 -4.16
CA VAL A 576 -25.28 -2.27 -3.44
C VAL A 576 -25.57 -3.52 -2.59
N PRO A 577 -24.81 -4.62 -2.73
CA PRO A 577 -24.98 -5.81 -1.90
C PRO A 577 -24.33 -5.57 -0.52
N LEU A 578 -25.16 -5.32 0.50
CA LEU A 578 -24.69 -5.14 1.87
C LEU A 578 -24.25 -6.46 2.47
N ASP A 579 -23.19 -6.40 3.28
CA ASP A 579 -22.61 -7.56 3.96
C ASP A 579 -22.87 -7.46 5.47
N ASP A 580 -23.38 -8.51 6.08
CA ASP A 580 -23.70 -8.58 7.51
C ASP A 580 -22.60 -9.28 8.33
N ARG A 581 -21.56 -9.77 7.65
CA ARG A 581 -20.43 -10.45 8.30
C ARG A 581 -19.55 -9.43 9.01
N THR A 582 -18.84 -9.90 10.03
CA THR A 582 -17.90 -9.06 10.78
C THR A 582 -16.45 -9.35 10.43
N SER A 583 -15.62 -8.32 10.54
CA SER A 583 -14.16 -8.40 10.40
C SER A 583 -13.46 -8.43 11.76
N VAL A 584 -12.52 -9.36 11.93
CA VAL A 584 -11.60 -9.42 13.07
C VAL A 584 -10.57 -8.30 12.96
N TYR A 585 -10.16 -7.97 11.75
CA TYR A 585 -9.22 -6.90 11.46
C TYR A 585 -9.77 -5.52 11.87
N VAL A 586 -11.05 -5.24 11.63
CA VAL A 586 -11.69 -4.00 12.15
C VAL A 586 -11.72 -3.97 13.67
N ARG A 587 -11.94 -5.13 14.31
CA ARG A 587 -12.08 -5.20 15.77
C ARG A 587 -10.76 -5.07 16.53
N TYR A 588 -9.70 -5.69 16.02
CA TYR A 588 -8.42 -5.81 16.74
C TYR A 588 -7.26 -5.07 16.06
N GLY A 589 -7.50 -4.46 14.91
CA GLY A 589 -6.51 -3.70 14.17
C GLY A 589 -5.34 -4.55 13.68
N ASP A 590 -4.16 -3.95 13.69
CA ASP A 590 -2.90 -4.47 13.17
C ASP A 590 -2.25 -5.55 14.06
N TRP A 591 -3.03 -6.39 14.76
CA TRP A 591 -2.48 -7.38 15.68
C TRP A 591 -1.47 -8.34 15.00
N PHE A 592 -1.76 -8.75 13.76
CA PHE A 592 -0.95 -9.70 13.01
C PHE A 592 0.38 -9.10 12.54
N THR A 593 0.32 -7.88 12.00
CA THR A 593 1.50 -7.12 11.57
C THR A 593 2.32 -6.63 12.76
N ALA A 594 1.68 -6.30 13.88
CA ALA A 594 2.35 -6.00 15.15
C ALA A 594 3.13 -7.20 15.68
N LEU A 595 2.55 -8.41 15.63
CA LEU A 595 3.26 -9.64 15.98
C LEU A 595 4.47 -9.89 15.07
N CYS A 596 4.30 -9.76 13.75
CA CYS A 596 5.43 -9.88 12.82
C CYS A 596 6.54 -8.86 13.11
N SER A 597 6.15 -7.59 13.33
CA SER A 597 7.07 -6.51 13.67
C SER A 597 7.81 -6.77 14.98
N LEU A 598 7.12 -7.28 16.00
CA LEU A 598 7.71 -7.64 17.30
C LEU A 598 8.75 -8.76 17.16
N LEU A 599 8.46 -9.79 16.36
CA LEU A 599 9.40 -10.89 16.10
C LEU A 599 10.66 -10.40 15.38
N VAL A 600 10.53 -9.51 14.39
CA VAL A 600 11.67 -8.87 13.72
C VAL A 600 12.45 -7.96 14.69
N GLY A 601 11.75 -7.18 15.54
CA GLY A 601 12.38 -6.36 16.57
C GLY A 601 13.19 -7.20 17.58
N THR A 602 12.65 -8.35 17.98
CA THR A 602 13.33 -9.30 18.87
C THR A 602 14.59 -9.88 18.23
N LEU A 603 14.52 -10.26 16.95
CA LEU A 603 15.69 -10.72 16.18
C LEU A 603 16.79 -9.65 16.14
N LEU A 604 16.42 -8.39 15.87
CA LEU A 604 17.34 -7.26 15.83
C LEU A 604 17.98 -6.98 17.20
N ALA A 605 17.18 -6.97 18.26
CA ALA A 605 17.66 -6.78 19.63
C ALA A 605 18.64 -7.90 20.03
N ALA A 606 18.30 -9.15 19.74
CA ALA A 606 19.15 -10.29 20.03
C ALA A 606 20.50 -10.22 19.28
N GLU A 607 20.48 -9.80 18.02
CA GLU A 607 21.71 -9.58 17.23
C GLU A 607 22.54 -8.41 17.77
N ALA A 608 21.92 -7.31 18.20
CA ALA A 608 22.61 -6.17 18.81
C ALA A 608 23.30 -6.58 20.12
N ILE A 609 22.60 -7.29 21.01
CA ILE A 609 23.13 -7.82 22.27
C ILE A 609 24.33 -8.73 21.99
N ARG A 610 24.20 -9.65 21.03
CA ARG A 610 25.29 -10.56 20.63
C ARG A 610 26.53 -9.79 20.16
N ARG A 611 26.36 -8.75 19.33
CA ARG A 611 27.47 -7.91 18.86
C ARG A 611 28.15 -7.15 19.98
N ILE A 612 27.37 -6.64 20.93
CA ILE A 612 27.89 -5.98 22.14
C ILE A 612 28.69 -6.99 22.95
N GLN A 613 28.14 -8.16 23.27
CA GLN A 613 28.83 -9.22 24.01
C GLN A 613 30.12 -9.68 23.32
N ALA A 614 30.13 -9.80 21.99
CA ALA A 614 31.33 -10.14 21.24
C ALA A 614 32.43 -9.06 21.35
N ARG A 615 32.05 -7.78 21.23
CA ARG A 615 32.97 -6.64 21.42
C ARG A 615 33.52 -6.59 22.84
N TRP A 616 32.67 -6.84 23.84
CA TRP A 616 33.07 -6.91 25.25
C TRP A 616 34.06 -8.06 25.50
N LYS A 617 33.75 -9.28 25.04
CA LYS A 617 34.66 -10.43 25.13
C LYS A 617 36.02 -10.12 24.54
N LEU A 618 36.05 -9.40 23.41
CA LEU A 618 37.32 -8.99 22.82
C LEU A 618 38.07 -7.95 23.63
N LYS A 619 37.39 -6.92 24.11
CA LYS A 619 38.02 -5.93 24.99
C LYS A 619 38.61 -6.59 26.24
N THR A 620 37.88 -7.51 26.87
CA THR A 620 38.40 -8.27 28.01
C THR A 620 39.55 -9.20 27.66
N ALA A 621 39.56 -9.80 26.46
CA ALA A 621 40.67 -10.61 25.99
C ALA A 621 41.93 -9.76 25.75
N ILE A 622 41.78 -8.56 25.19
CA ILE A 622 42.87 -7.60 24.97
C ILE A 622 43.44 -7.13 26.32
N ILE A 623 42.58 -6.73 27.27
CA ILE A 623 43.01 -6.27 28.61
C ILE A 623 43.73 -7.38 29.37
N LYS A 624 43.26 -8.64 29.29
CA LYS A 624 43.94 -9.79 29.93
C LYS A 624 45.27 -10.17 29.26
N SER A 625 45.52 -9.69 28.04
CA SER A 625 46.77 -9.95 27.31
C SER A 625 47.83 -8.86 27.48
N GLU A 626 47.52 -7.75 28.17
CA GLU A 626 48.54 -6.78 28.57
C GLU A 626 49.34 -7.34 29.76
N PRO A 627 50.68 -7.50 29.64
CA PRO A 627 51.49 -7.98 30.75
C PRO A 627 51.43 -6.96 31.89
N MET A 628 51.13 -7.42 33.12
CA MET A 628 51.29 -6.59 34.32
C MET A 628 52.75 -6.16 34.41
N GLN A 629 53.05 -4.92 34.05
CA GLN A 629 54.28 -4.25 34.45
C GLN A 629 54.15 -3.92 35.95
N ASN A 630 54.60 -4.85 36.79
CA ASN A 630 54.99 -4.57 38.16
C ASN A 630 56.50 -4.79 38.28
#